data_AF-A0AAV1QCJ0-F1
#
_entry.id   AF-A0AAV1QCJ0-F1
#
_cell.length_a   1.000
_cell.length_b   1.000
_cell.length_c   1.000
_cell.angle_alpha   90.00
_cell.angle_beta   90.00
_cell.angle_gamma   90.00
#
_symmetry.space_group_name_H-M   'P 1'
#
loop_
_entity.id
_entity.type
_entity.pdbx_description
1 polymer ?
#
loop_
_entity_poly.entity_id
_entity_poly.type
_entity_poly.pdbx_seq_one_letter_code
_entity_poly.pdbx_strand_id
1 'polypeptide(L)' 'RKFVIANARVENCAIIFCNDGFCHMCGYSRAEIMQKPCTCNFLYGPDTKRLAIAQMAQALLGSEERKVEINLYRKD' A
#
# COMPACT_ATOMS: atom_id res chain seq x y z
N ARG A 1 2.36 9.84 -12.05
CA ARG A 1 1.56 9.13 -11.00
C ARG A 1 2.41 8.01 -10.41
N LYS A 2 2.25 7.68 -9.13
CA LYS A 2 3.03 6.65 -8.41
C LYS A 2 2.00 5.67 -7.84
N PHE A 3 2.01 4.41 -8.26
CA PHE A 3 0.91 3.49 -7.95
C PHE A 3 1.31 2.02 -8.01
N VAL A 4 0.51 1.21 -7.32
CA VAL A 4 0.53 -0.25 -7.38
C VAL A 4 -0.83 -0.75 -7.84
N ILE A 5 -0.89 -1.97 -8.39
CA ILE A 5 -2.13 -2.68 -8.66
C ILE A 5 -2.07 -4.00 -7.91
N ALA A 6 -3.18 -4.38 -7.31
CA ALA A 6 -3.29 -5.58 -6.49
C ALA A 6 -4.46 -6.46 -6.92
N ASN A 7 -4.34 -7.75 -6.64
CA ASN A 7 -5.39 -8.71 -6.92
C ASN A 7 -6.36 -8.78 -5.73
N ALA A 8 -7.56 -8.21 -5.87
CA ALA A 8 -8.58 -8.20 -4.81
C ALA A 8 -9.21 -9.58 -4.52
N ARG A 9 -8.92 -10.61 -5.31
CA ARG A 9 -9.49 -11.96 -5.16
C ARG A 9 -8.62 -12.93 -4.36
N VAL A 10 -7.38 -12.54 -4.06
CA VAL A 10 -6.47 -13.36 -3.25
C VAL A 10 -6.41 -12.82 -1.83
N GLU A 11 -6.14 -13.71 -0.89
CA GLU A 11 -5.91 -13.35 0.50
C GLU A 11 -4.86 -12.24 0.59
N ASN A 12 -5.11 -11.25 1.45
CA ASN A 12 -4.28 -10.06 1.66
C ASN A 12 -4.15 -9.07 0.49
N CYS A 13 -4.91 -9.26 -0.61
CA CYS A 13 -4.87 -8.36 -1.78
C CYS A 13 -3.44 -8.10 -2.27
N ALA A 14 -2.77 -9.17 -2.73
CA ALA A 14 -1.36 -9.14 -3.10
C ALA A 14 -1.09 -8.17 -4.27
N ILE A 15 -0.02 -7.38 -4.16
CA ILE A 15 0.45 -6.48 -5.22
C ILE A 15 0.96 -7.32 -6.41
N ILE A 16 0.33 -7.13 -7.57
CA ILE A 16 0.66 -7.79 -8.84
C ILE A 16 1.37 -6.87 -9.82
N PHE A 17 1.43 -5.57 -9.53
CA PHE A 17 2.16 -4.59 -10.33
C PHE A 17 2.63 -3.41 -9.47
N CYS A 18 3.84 -2.92 -9.73
CA CYS A 18 4.40 -1.74 -9.09
C CYS A 18 5.24 -0.95 -10.12
N ASN A 19 4.93 0.33 -10.30
CA ASN A 19 5.67 1.18 -11.22
C ASN A 19 6.97 1.73 -10.59
N ASP A 20 7.93 2.16 -11.43
CA ASP A 20 9.22 2.69 -10.95
C ASP A 20 9.04 3.92 -10.05
N GLY A 21 8.03 4.75 -10.34
CA GLY A 21 7.72 5.93 -9.54
C GLY A 21 7.30 5.60 -8.11
N PHE A 22 6.61 4.48 -7.87
CA PHE A 22 6.31 4.02 -6.52
C PHE A 22 7.55 3.46 -5.82
N CYS A 23 8.35 2.63 -6.53
CA CYS A 23 9.60 2.09 -5.99
C CYS A 23 10.54 3.20 -5.51
N HIS A 24 10.79 4.21 -6.35
CA HIS A 24 11.63 5.35 -6.00
C HIS A 24 11.06 6.19 -4.83
N MET A 25 9.74 6.29 -4.73
CA MET A 25 9.08 7.04 -3.66
C MET A 25 9.24 6.38 -2.30
N CYS A 26 9.14 5.05 -2.21
CA CYS A 26 9.21 4.33 -0.93
C CYS A 26 10.61 3.80 -0.59
N GLY A 27 11.55 3.77 -1.53
CA GLY A 27 12.90 3.26 -1.31
C GLY A 27 13.03 1.72 -1.36
N TYR A 28 11.94 1.01 -1.69
CA TYR A 28 11.95 -0.43 -1.89
C TYR A 28 12.12 -0.78 -3.37
N SER A 29 12.87 -1.85 -3.65
CA SER A 29 12.93 -2.40 -4.99
C SER A 29 11.59 -3.05 -5.37
N ARG A 30 11.32 -3.18 -6.66
CA ARG A 30 10.13 -3.88 -7.15
C ARG A 30 10.04 -5.31 -6.59
N ALA A 31 11.16 -6.02 -6.54
CA ALA A 31 11.21 -7.39 -6.04
C ALA A 31 10.75 -7.51 -4.57
N GLU A 32 11.01 -6.49 -3.75
CA GLU A 32 10.58 -6.46 -2.35
C GLU A 32 9.09 -6.12 -2.16
N ILE A 33 8.51 -5.39 -3.13
CA ILE A 33 7.12 -4.91 -3.09
C ILE A 33 6.15 -5.94 -3.67
N MET A 34 6.54 -6.64 -4.73
CA MET A 34 5.66 -7.61 -5.39
C MET A 34 5.21 -8.69 -4.40
N GLN A 35 3.96 -9.12 -4.52
CA GLN A 35 3.30 -10.10 -3.62
C GLN A 35 3.11 -9.64 -2.17
N LYS A 36 3.56 -8.44 -1.77
CA LYS A 36 3.19 -7.85 -0.48
C LYS A 36 1.71 -7.42 -0.48
N PRO A 37 1.09 -7.27 0.70
CA PRO A 37 -0.26 -6.71 0.80
C PRO A 37 -0.34 -5.28 0.25
N CYS A 38 -1.40 -4.95 -0.48
CA CYS A 38 -1.60 -3.60 -1.04
C CYS A 38 -1.87 -2.50 -0.01
N THR A 39 -2.14 -2.88 1.25
CA THR A 39 -2.17 -1.96 2.39
C THR A 39 -0.79 -1.38 2.71
N CYS A 40 0.28 -1.89 2.10
CA CYS A 40 1.64 -1.35 2.21
C CYS A 40 2.12 -1.23 3.67
N ASN A 41 1.77 -2.21 4.52
CA ASN A 41 2.13 -2.21 5.94
C ASN A 41 3.65 -2.17 6.21
N PHE A 42 4.48 -2.56 5.23
CA PHE A 42 5.93 -2.41 5.27
C PHE A 42 6.40 -0.95 5.24
N LEU A 43 5.51 0.01 4.98
CA LEU A 43 5.76 1.46 5.03
C LEU A 43 5.22 2.11 6.31
N TYR A 44 4.67 1.35 7.25
CA TYR A 44 4.15 1.92 8.50
C TYR A 44 5.29 2.29 9.45
N GLY A 45 5.06 3.31 10.28
CA GLY A 45 5.98 3.72 11.33
C GLY A 45 5.29 4.49 12.45
N PRO A 46 6.04 5.20 13.31
CA PRO A 46 5.53 5.76 14.57
C PRO A 46 4.27 6.63 14.44
N ASP A 47 4.17 7.45 13.40
CA ASP A 47 3.07 8.40 13.19
C ASP A 47 2.01 7.88 12.22
N THR A 48 2.07 6.61 11.80
CA THR A 48 1.05 6.01 10.97
C THR A 48 -0.22 5.79 11.79
N LYS A 49 -1.22 6.64 11.58
CA LYS A 49 -2.47 6.63 12.36
C LYS A 49 -3.29 5.38 12.07
N ARG A 50 -3.69 4.67 13.14
CA ARG A 50 -4.60 3.50 13.07
C ARG A 50 -5.91 3.79 12.35
N LEU A 51 -6.45 5.01 12.51
CA LEU A 51 -7.67 5.42 11.82
C LEU A 51 -7.52 5.40 10.29
N ALA A 52 -6.39 5.89 9.77
CA ALA A 52 -6.12 5.89 8.33
C ALA A 52 -5.97 4.46 7.80
N ILE A 53 -5.30 3.58 8.55
CA ILE A 53 -5.19 2.15 8.23
C ILE A 53 -6.58 1.51 8.16
N ALA A 54 -7.44 1.77 9.14
CA ALA A 54 -8.79 1.24 9.19
C ALA A 54 -9.65 1.74 8.01
N GLN A 55 -9.59 3.02 7.68
CA GLN A 55 -10.31 3.60 6.53
C GLN A 55 -9.88 2.96 5.21
N MET A 56 -8.58 2.73 5.01
CA MET A 56 -8.06 2.05 3.83
C MET A 56 -8.53 0.59 3.79
N ALA A 57 -8.43 -0.14 4.91
CA ALA A 57 -8.88 -1.54 4.98
C ALA A 57 -10.38 -1.67 4.69
N GLN A 58 -11.20 -0.76 5.21
CA GLN A 58 -12.64 -0.75 4.97
C GLN A 58 -12.97 -0.49 3.49
N ALA A 59 -12.26 0.43 2.83
CA ALA A 59 -12.44 0.68 1.40
C ALA A 59 -12.08 -0.54 0.54
N LEU A 60 -11.00 -1.26 0.89
CA LEU A 60 -10.61 -2.49 0.21
C LEU A 60 -11.65 -3.60 0.37
N LEU A 61 -12.17 -3.80 1.59
CA LEU A 61 -13.23 -4.79 1.85
C LEU A 61 -14.56 -4.43 1.16
N GLY A 62 -14.92 -3.15 1.15
CA GLY A 62 -16.15 -2.65 0.53
C GLY A 62 -16.09 -2.50 -0.98
N SER A 63 -14.91 -2.68 -1.60
CA SER A 63 -14.69 -2.37 -3.02
C SER A 63 -15.06 -0.93 -3.39
N GLU A 64 -14.74 0.02 -2.50
CA GLU A 64 -15.08 1.44 -2.63
C GLU A 64 -13.87 2.27 -3.05
N GLU A 65 -14.08 3.25 -3.94
CA GLU A 65 -13.09 4.31 -4.15
C GLU A 65 -13.04 5.22 -2.92
N ARG A 66 -11.84 5.42 -2.36
CA ARG A 66 -11.64 6.28 -1.19
C ARG A 66 -10.31 7.01 -1.25
N LYS A 67 -10.34 8.29 -0.87
CA LYS A 67 -9.14 9.08 -0.57
C LYS A 67 -8.86 9.03 0.92
N VAL A 68 -7.65 8.62 1.30
CA VAL A 68 -7.18 8.58 2.69
C VAL A 68 -5.84 9.29 2.75
N GLU A 69 -5.65 10.14 3.76
CA GLU A 69 -4.35 10.71 4.09
C GLU A 69 -3.67 9.83 5.14
N ILE A 70 -2.46 9.37 4.84
CA ILE A 70 -1.70 8.46 5.70
C ILE A 70 -0.22 8.86 5.72
N ASN A 71 0.37 8.84 6.92
CA ASN A 71 1.81 9.01 7.10
C ASN A 71 2.51 7.67 6.91
N LEU A 72 3.43 7.62 5.96
CA LEU A 72 4.20 6.43 5.61
C LEU A 72 5.70 6.77 5.62
N TYR A 73 6.50 5.75 5.89
CA TYR A 73 7.94 5.85 6.04
C TYR A 73 8.62 5.16 4.86
N ARG A 74 9.68 5.80 4.40
CA ARG A 74 10.55 5.19 3.40
C ARG A 74 11.46 4.16 4.07
N LYS A 75 12.08 3.32 3.26
CA LYS A 75 13.05 2.32 3.73
C LYS A 75 14.34 2.95 4.29
N ASP A 76 14.70 4.14 3.81
CA ASP A 76 15.90 4.90 4.11
C ASP A 76 15.68 5.96 5.21
#